data_AF-A0A6G3SRN8-F1
#
_entry.id   AF-A0A6G3SRN8-F1
#
_cell.length_a   1.000
_cell.length_b   1.000
_cell.length_c   1.000
_cell.angle_alpha   90.00
_cell.angle_beta   90.00
_cell.angle_gamma   90.00
#
_symmetry.space_group_name_H-M   'P 1'
#
loop_
_entity.id
_entity.type
_entity.pdbx_description
1 polymer ?
#
loop_
_entity_poly.entity_id
_entity_poly.type
_entity_poly.pdbx_seq_one_letter_code
_entity_poly.pdbx_strand_id
1 'polypeptide(L)'
;MNDTNLTTTTEAAEAAERLIAEFRSLSPDSDRKPEIITELDDNAHALPFLVSVVADPGEYDLARVESATVLRLWPPADPALRHEAGRALLSALRDPEEDLVRQYAAMSLAPYTADPVVAAALDTTARADEDPLVQSGARFAIKEAHRLQETGAGGP
;
A
#
# COMPACT_ATOMS: atom_id res chain seq x y z
N MET A 1 -34.56 -4.40 -5.67
CA MET A 1 -33.50 -3.38 -5.56
C MET A 1 -32.14 -4.04 -5.28
N ASN A 2 -31.76 -5.07 -6.05
CA ASN A 2 -30.48 -5.77 -5.89
C ASN A 2 -29.62 -5.75 -7.16
N ASP A 3 -30.24 -5.53 -8.33
CA ASP A 3 -29.57 -5.65 -9.62
C ASP A 3 -28.54 -4.54 -9.87
N THR A 4 -28.78 -3.32 -9.39
CA THR A 4 -27.86 -2.19 -9.58
C THR A 4 -26.52 -2.39 -8.87
N ASN A 5 -26.52 -2.98 -7.67
CA ASN A 5 -25.29 -3.17 -6.87
C ASN A 5 -24.42 -4.33 -7.42
N LEU A 6 -25.07 -5.39 -7.91
CA LEU A 6 -24.40 -6.52 -8.56
C LEU A 6 -23.73 -6.09 -9.88
N THR A 7 -24.40 -5.27 -10.70
CA THR A 7 -23.83 -4.77 -11.95
C THR A 7 -22.62 -3.87 -11.71
N THR A 8 -22.69 -2.94 -10.75
CA THR A 8 -21.58 -2.03 -10.45
C THR A 8 -20.35 -2.74 -9.88
N THR A 9 -20.53 -3.74 -9.01
CA THR A 9 -19.41 -4.55 -8.50
C THR A 9 -18.75 -5.36 -9.61
N THR A 10 -19.54 -5.90 -10.55
CA THR A 10 -19.01 -6.68 -11.67
C THR A 10 -18.22 -5.80 -12.65
N GLU A 11 -18.73 -4.61 -12.98
CA GLU A 11 -18.03 -3.65 -13.86
C GLU A 11 -16.70 -3.16 -13.25
N ALA A 12 -16.67 -2.90 -11.94
CA ALA A 12 -15.45 -2.49 -11.22
C ALA A 12 -14.39 -3.59 -11.20
N ALA A 13 -14.79 -4.85 -11.00
CA ALA A 13 -13.90 -6.01 -11.06
C ALA A 13 -13.33 -6.21 -12.47
N GLU A 14 -14.17 -6.16 -13.51
CA GLU A 14 -13.72 -6.30 -14.90
C GLU A 14 -12.79 -5.15 -15.33
N ALA A 15 -13.05 -3.92 -14.86
CA ALA A 15 -12.16 -2.79 -15.10
C ALA A 15 -10.79 -2.99 -14.46
N ALA A 16 -10.75 -3.45 -13.20
CA ALA A 16 -9.50 -3.78 -12.53
C ALA A 16 -8.74 -4.90 -13.26
N GLU A 17 -9.42 -5.96 -13.67
CA GLU A 17 -8.79 -7.08 -14.41
C GLU A 17 -8.15 -6.63 -15.72
N ARG A 18 -8.81 -5.74 -16.48
CA ARG A 18 -8.24 -5.19 -17.72
C ARG A 18 -6.99 -4.36 -17.47
N LEU A 19 -7.03 -3.46 -16.48
CA LEU A 19 -5.89 -2.62 -16.12
C LEU A 19 -4.71 -3.44 -15.57
N ILE A 20 -4.98 -4.45 -14.74
CA ILE A 20 -3.96 -5.38 -14.23
C ILE A 20 -3.33 -6.19 -15.37
N ALA A 21 -4.13 -6.63 -16.35
CA ALA A 21 -3.62 -7.34 -17.52
C ALA A 21 -2.73 -6.42 -18.37
N GLU A 22 -3.12 -5.16 -18.57
CA GLU A 22 -2.31 -4.15 -19.24
C GLU A 22 -0.99 -3.97 -18.49
N PHE A 23 -1.02 -3.70 -17.18
CA PHE A 23 0.16 -3.49 -16.34
C PHE A 23 1.19 -4.62 -16.50
N ARG A 24 0.72 -5.87 -16.43
CA ARG A 24 1.59 -7.07 -16.53
C ARG A 24 2.20 -7.27 -17.92
N SER A 25 1.64 -6.65 -18.95
CA SER A 25 2.16 -6.73 -20.33
C SER A 25 3.23 -5.69 -20.65
N LEU A 26 3.37 -4.68 -19.80
CA LEU A 26 4.31 -3.56 -19.99
C LEU A 26 5.74 -3.94 -19.59
N SER A 27 6.71 -3.19 -20.09
CA SER A 27 8.09 -3.28 -19.62
C SER A 27 8.20 -2.90 -18.13
N PRO A 28 9.18 -3.45 -17.40
CA PRO A 28 9.40 -3.13 -15.99
C PRO A 28 9.56 -1.64 -15.68
N ASP A 29 10.03 -0.83 -16.62
CA ASP A 29 10.34 0.59 -16.49
C ASP A 29 9.30 1.51 -17.18
N SER A 30 8.12 0.98 -17.51
CA SER A 30 7.11 1.75 -18.23
C SER A 30 6.46 2.81 -17.35
N ASP A 31 6.52 4.08 -17.76
CA ASP A 31 5.80 5.20 -17.12
C ASP A 31 4.28 5.02 -17.08
N ARG A 32 3.73 4.12 -17.90
CA ARG A 32 2.31 3.77 -17.88
C ARG A 32 1.93 2.97 -16.62
N LYS A 33 2.87 2.27 -15.98
CA LYS A 33 2.60 1.48 -14.77
C LYS A 33 2.06 2.32 -13.60
N PRO A 34 2.71 3.40 -13.15
CA PRO A 34 2.16 4.24 -12.08
C PRO A 34 0.82 4.90 -12.45
N GLU A 35 0.59 5.24 -13.73
CA GLU A 35 -0.71 5.73 -14.18
C GLU A 35 -1.82 4.69 -14.01
N ILE A 36 -1.55 3.42 -14.35
CA ILE A 36 -2.48 2.32 -14.13
C ILE A 36 -2.77 2.15 -12.64
N ILE A 37 -1.77 2.25 -11.76
CA ILE A 37 -2.02 2.18 -10.31
C ILE A 37 -2.96 3.31 -9.86
N THR A 38 -2.76 4.52 -10.38
CA THR A 38 -3.64 5.67 -10.10
C THR A 38 -5.07 5.42 -10.60
N GLU A 39 -5.25 4.79 -11.76
CA GLU A 39 -6.57 4.42 -12.28
C GLU A 39 -7.25 3.30 -11.47
N LEU A 40 -6.46 2.48 -10.78
CA LEU A 40 -6.95 1.45 -9.86
C LEU A 40 -7.28 1.99 -8.45
N ASP A 41 -7.07 3.29 -8.19
CA ASP A 41 -7.36 3.92 -6.90
C ASP A 41 -8.81 3.68 -6.44
N ASP A 42 -9.01 3.49 -5.14
CA ASP A 42 -10.30 3.14 -4.50
C ASP A 42 -10.96 1.84 -5.02
N ASN A 43 -10.34 1.10 -5.95
CA ASN A 43 -10.89 -0.17 -6.44
C ASN A 43 -10.50 -1.34 -5.52
N ALA A 44 -11.43 -1.77 -4.68
CA ALA A 44 -11.23 -2.89 -3.75
C ALA A 44 -10.77 -4.20 -4.42
N HIS A 45 -11.13 -4.45 -5.68
CA HIS A 45 -10.70 -5.63 -6.43
C HIS A 45 -9.22 -5.58 -6.84
N ALA A 46 -8.62 -4.40 -6.86
CA ALA A 46 -7.21 -4.20 -7.19
C ALA A 46 -6.28 -4.45 -5.99
N LEU A 47 -6.78 -4.39 -4.75
CA LEU A 47 -5.95 -4.45 -3.53
C LEU A 47 -5.00 -5.66 -3.48
N PRO A 48 -5.41 -6.91 -3.80
CA PRO A 48 -4.46 -8.03 -3.83
C PRO A 48 -3.32 -7.85 -4.82
N PHE A 49 -3.60 -7.23 -5.96
CA PHE A 49 -2.58 -6.92 -6.96
C PHE A 49 -1.64 -5.82 -6.46
N LEU A 50 -2.16 -4.75 -5.85
CA LEU A 50 -1.34 -3.66 -5.29
C LEU A 50 -0.39 -4.16 -4.19
N VAL A 51 -0.86 -5.09 -3.35
CA VAL A 51 -0.01 -5.77 -2.35
C VAL A 51 1.12 -6.52 -3.03
N SER A 52 0.85 -7.22 -4.14
CA SER A 52 1.89 -7.92 -4.89
C SER A 52 2.91 -6.99 -5.54
N VAL A 53 2.49 -5.81 -6.02
CA VAL A 53 3.37 -4.80 -6.62
C VAL A 53 4.34 -4.24 -5.57
N VAL A 54 3.84 -3.81 -4.41
CA VAL A 54 4.71 -3.30 -3.33
C VAL A 54 5.73 -4.33 -2.87
N ALA A 55 5.33 -5.61 -2.82
CA ALA A 55 6.15 -6.71 -2.34
C ALA A 55 7.27 -7.12 -3.31
N ASP A 56 7.18 -6.75 -4.58
CA ASP A 56 8.14 -7.15 -5.61
C ASP A 56 9.32 -6.15 -5.69
N PRO A 57 10.55 -6.51 -5.25
CA PRO A 57 11.70 -5.63 -5.38
C PRO A 57 12.16 -5.42 -6.83
N GLY A 58 11.71 -6.26 -7.78
CA GLY A 58 12.04 -6.13 -9.20
C GLY A 58 11.07 -5.25 -10.00
N GLU A 59 10.02 -4.74 -9.36
CA GLU A 59 9.05 -3.86 -10.00
C GLU A 59 9.50 -2.39 -9.95
N TYR A 60 9.00 -1.58 -10.89
CA TYR A 60 9.28 -0.15 -10.98
C TYR A 60 9.06 0.53 -9.63
N ASP A 61 10.07 1.24 -9.14
CA ASP A 61 10.03 2.02 -7.90
C ASP A 61 8.80 2.92 -7.82
N LEU A 62 8.46 3.63 -8.90
CA LEU A 62 7.26 4.48 -8.97
C LEU A 62 5.96 3.68 -8.84
N ALA A 63 5.85 2.50 -9.46
CA ALA A 63 4.66 1.67 -9.30
C ALA A 63 4.50 1.14 -7.86
N ARG A 64 5.62 0.83 -7.20
CA ARG A 64 5.66 0.44 -5.77
C ARG A 64 5.25 1.59 -4.87
N VAL A 65 5.73 2.81 -5.15
CA VAL A 65 5.38 4.05 -4.43
C VAL A 65 3.89 4.36 -4.54
N GLU A 66 3.34 4.32 -5.75
CA GLU A 66 1.91 4.57 -5.95
C GLU A 66 1.06 3.49 -5.27
N SER A 67 1.46 2.21 -5.36
CA SER A 67 0.75 1.12 -4.72
C SER A 67 0.77 1.24 -3.19
N ALA A 68 1.89 1.67 -2.60
CA ALA A 68 1.97 1.94 -1.17
C ALA A 68 1.04 3.10 -0.76
N THR A 69 0.96 4.14 -1.58
CA THR A 69 0.07 5.29 -1.36
C THR A 69 -1.41 4.88 -1.39
N VAL A 70 -1.81 4.10 -2.40
CA VAL A 70 -3.19 3.57 -2.49
C VAL A 70 -3.50 2.71 -1.27
N LEU A 71 -2.60 1.82 -0.86
CA LEU A 71 -2.78 0.97 0.33
C LEU A 71 -2.82 1.76 1.64
N ARG A 72 -2.25 2.96 1.71
CA ARG A 72 -2.39 3.86 2.87
C ARG A 72 -3.78 4.47 2.94
N LEU A 73 -4.29 4.90 1.78
CA LEU A 73 -5.59 5.59 1.65
C LEU A 73 -6.76 4.62 1.79
N TRP A 74 -6.63 3.44 1.19
CA TRP A 74 -7.66 2.41 1.09
C TRP A 74 -7.16 1.08 1.66
N PRO A 75 -6.89 1.01 2.98
CA PRO A 75 -6.41 -0.22 3.59
C PRO A 75 -7.45 -1.33 3.42
N PRO A 76 -7.05 -2.58 3.10
CA PRO A 76 -7.99 -3.67 2.92
C PRO A 76 -8.93 -3.84 4.13
N ALA A 77 -10.21 -4.07 3.85
CA ALA A 77 -11.20 -4.39 4.88
C ALA A 77 -11.12 -5.86 5.32
N ASP A 78 -10.66 -6.74 4.45
CA ASP A 78 -10.39 -8.14 4.80
C ASP A 78 -9.16 -8.24 5.73
N PRO A 79 -9.27 -8.85 6.92
CA PRO A 79 -8.18 -8.89 7.88
C PRO A 79 -6.94 -9.65 7.39
N ALA A 80 -7.10 -10.70 6.58
CA ALA A 80 -5.99 -11.47 6.07
C ALA A 80 -5.20 -10.65 5.04
N LEU A 81 -5.90 -10.04 4.07
CA LEU A 81 -5.29 -9.16 3.09
C LEU A 81 -4.69 -7.91 3.74
N ARG A 82 -5.32 -7.36 4.78
CA ARG A 82 -4.76 -6.24 5.56
C ARG A 82 -3.44 -6.64 6.22
N HIS A 83 -3.37 -7.83 6.81
CA HIS A 83 -2.14 -8.35 7.36
C HIS A 83 -1.06 -8.48 6.27
N GLU A 84 -1.39 -9.10 5.14
CA GLU A 84 -0.48 -9.25 3.99
C GLU A 84 0.03 -7.91 3.46
N ALA A 85 -0.84 -6.90 3.32
CA ALA A 85 -0.46 -5.55 2.94
C ALA A 85 0.54 -4.91 3.91
N GLY A 86 0.31 -5.05 5.22
CA GLY A 86 1.25 -4.62 6.25
C GLY A 86 2.61 -5.33 6.14
N ARG A 87 2.62 -6.63 5.81
CA ARG A 87 3.86 -7.39 5.58
C ARG A 87 4.60 -6.96 4.32
N ALA A 88 3.88 -6.69 3.23
CA ALA A 88 4.45 -6.21 1.97
C ALA A 88 5.11 -4.84 2.16
N LEU A 89 4.40 -3.89 2.77
CA LEU A 89 4.93 -2.57 3.10
C LEU A 89 6.14 -2.66 4.05
N LEU A 90 6.13 -3.58 5.02
CA LEU A 90 7.28 -3.80 5.88
C LEU A 90 8.49 -4.37 5.11
N SER A 91 8.27 -5.21 4.10
CA SER A 91 9.32 -5.69 3.21
C SER A 91 9.91 -4.53 2.40
N ALA A 92 9.06 -3.69 1.82
CA ALA A 92 9.47 -2.50 1.07
C ALA A 92 10.24 -1.47 1.94
N LEU A 93 9.86 -1.30 3.21
CA LEU A 93 10.60 -0.46 4.17
C LEU A 93 12.05 -0.94 4.40
N ARG A 94 12.29 -2.24 4.25
CA ARG A 94 13.58 -2.90 4.51
C ARG A 94 14.39 -3.12 3.24
N ASP A 95 13.90 -2.68 2.09
CA ASP A 95 14.60 -2.73 0.83
C ASP A 95 15.85 -1.86 0.92
N PRO A 96 17.08 -2.38 0.81
CA PRO A 96 18.30 -1.58 1.02
C PRO A 96 18.67 -0.71 -0.19
N GLU A 97 18.04 -0.91 -1.35
CA GLU A 97 18.43 -0.26 -2.61
C GLU A 97 17.52 0.92 -2.98
N GLU A 98 16.29 0.97 -2.44
CA GLU A 98 15.22 1.84 -2.93
C GLU A 98 14.74 2.85 -1.87
N ASP A 99 15.52 3.90 -1.60
CA ASP A 99 15.22 4.91 -0.58
C ASP A 99 13.82 5.56 -0.74
N LEU A 100 13.40 5.82 -1.98
CA LEU A 100 12.08 6.38 -2.25
C LEU A 100 10.96 5.40 -1.86
N VAL A 101 11.11 4.13 -2.23
CA VAL A 101 10.15 3.07 -1.87
C VAL A 101 10.10 2.89 -0.36
N ARG A 102 11.26 2.87 0.31
CA ARG A 102 11.34 2.78 1.78
C ARG A 102 10.62 3.94 2.46
N GLN A 103 10.80 5.16 1.97
CA GLN A 103 10.17 6.36 2.51
C GLN A 103 8.64 6.24 2.44
N TYR A 104 8.10 5.89 1.26
CA TYR A 104 6.67 5.77 1.06
C TYR A 104 6.08 4.58 1.80
N ALA A 105 6.81 3.47 1.91
CA ALA A 105 6.44 2.35 2.76
C ALA A 105 6.33 2.79 4.23
N ALA A 106 7.33 3.52 4.76
CA ALA A 106 7.30 4.04 6.13
C ALA A 106 6.06 4.92 6.38
N MET A 107 5.77 5.84 5.47
CA MET A 107 4.60 6.72 5.54
C MET A 107 3.27 5.95 5.49
N SER A 108 3.24 4.81 4.81
CA SER A 108 2.02 4.06 4.49
C SER A 108 1.61 3.03 5.53
N LEU A 109 2.45 2.78 6.54
CA LEU A 109 2.22 1.73 7.53
C LEU A 109 1.22 2.09 8.65
N ALA A 110 0.76 3.34 8.76
CA ALA A 110 -0.11 3.78 9.85
C ALA A 110 -1.39 2.92 10.05
N PRO A 111 -2.14 2.55 9.00
CA PRO A 111 -3.35 1.72 9.13
C PRO A 111 -3.07 0.28 9.60
N TYR A 112 -1.81 -0.15 9.56
CA TYR A 112 -1.38 -1.53 9.77
C TYR A 112 -0.75 -1.75 11.16
N THR A 113 -0.76 -0.73 12.02
CA THR A 113 -0.13 -0.75 13.35
C THR A 113 -0.82 -1.65 14.38
N ALA A 114 -1.98 -2.23 14.05
CA ALA A 114 -2.57 -3.32 14.84
C ALA A 114 -1.70 -4.60 14.82
N ASP A 115 -0.88 -4.79 13.78
CA ASP A 115 0.17 -5.82 13.78
C ASP A 115 1.36 -5.33 14.65
N PRO A 116 1.68 -6.02 15.77
CA PRO A 116 2.78 -5.61 16.65
C PRO A 116 4.15 -5.61 15.95
N VAL A 117 4.34 -6.40 14.89
CA VAL A 117 5.59 -6.40 14.12
C VAL A 117 5.73 -5.12 13.30
N VAL A 118 4.62 -4.63 12.73
CA VAL A 118 4.59 -3.33 12.04
C VAL A 118 4.86 -2.19 13.02
N ALA A 119 4.17 -2.20 14.16
CA ALA A 119 4.37 -1.17 15.19
C ALA A 119 5.83 -1.11 15.68
N ALA A 120 6.43 -2.26 16.01
CA ALA A 120 7.81 -2.33 16.46
C ALA A 120 8.82 -1.88 15.39
N ALA A 121 8.56 -2.19 14.12
CA ALA A 121 9.40 -1.75 13.02
C ALA A 121 9.35 -0.23 12.85
N LEU A 122 8.15 0.36 12.84
CA LEU A 122 7.98 1.82 12.78
C LEU A 122 8.70 2.53 13.93
N ASP A 123 8.57 2.03 15.16
CA ASP A 123 9.27 2.59 16.32
C ASP A 123 10.79 2.54 16.17
N THR A 124 11.32 1.45 15.62
CA THR A 124 12.75 1.29 15.39
C THR A 124 13.24 2.26 14.32
N THR A 125 12.56 2.29 13.18
CA THR A 125 12.85 3.20 12.05
C THR A 125 12.78 4.67 12.48
N ALA A 126 11.74 5.08 13.22
CA ALA A 126 11.57 6.45 13.69
C ALA A 126 12.68 6.94 14.65
N ARG A 127 13.39 6.01 15.32
CA ARG A 127 14.48 6.31 16.26
C ARG A 127 15.85 6.30 15.62
N ALA A 128 16.09 5.36 14.71
CA ALA A 128 17.46 4.96 14.34
C ALA A 128 17.68 4.75 12.84
N ASP A 129 16.69 5.00 11.98
CA ASP A 129 16.95 4.92 10.53
C ASP A 129 17.98 5.98 10.10
N GLU A 130 18.90 5.56 9.23
CA GLU A 130 20.00 6.39 8.74
C GLU A 130 19.52 7.42 7.71
N ASP A 131 18.44 7.11 6.98
CA ASP A 131 17.80 8.05 6.06
C ASP A 131 16.83 8.96 6.84
N PRO A 132 17.08 10.30 6.88
CA PRO A 132 16.19 11.24 7.56
C PRO A 132 14.76 11.29 7.01
N LEU A 133 14.57 11.00 5.71
CA LEU A 133 13.27 10.97 5.06
C LEU A 133 12.47 9.74 5.49
N VAL A 134 13.10 8.56 5.49
CA VAL A 134 12.48 7.32 5.99
C VAL A 134 12.17 7.44 7.49
N GLN A 135 13.10 7.97 8.29
CA GLN A 135 12.90 8.26 9.70
C GLN A 135 11.69 9.20 9.93
N SER A 136 11.59 10.26 9.12
CA SER A 136 10.47 11.21 9.20
C SER A 136 9.14 10.59 8.77
N GLY A 137 9.16 9.74 7.74
CA GLY A 137 7.99 8.98 7.29
C GLY A 137 7.45 8.06 8.38
N ALA A 138 8.32 7.34 9.10
CA ALA A 138 7.91 6.50 10.22
C ALA A 138 7.32 7.32 11.38
N ARG A 139 7.92 8.47 11.72
CA ARG A 139 7.37 9.38 12.74
C ARG A 139 6.01 9.95 12.35
N PHE A 140 5.82 10.23 11.05
CA PHE A 140 4.53 10.65 10.53
C PHE A 140 3.49 9.53 10.71
N ALA A 141 3.82 8.31 10.31
CA ALA A 141 2.92 7.17 10.40
C ALA A 141 2.50 6.85 11.85
N ILE A 142 3.43 6.96 12.82
CA ILE A 142 3.11 6.78 14.25
C ILE A 142 2.08 7.83 14.72
N LYS A 143 2.25 9.10 14.34
CA LYS A 143 1.29 10.16 14.69
C LYS A 143 -0.07 9.94 14.03
N GLU A 144 -0.06 9.48 12.78
CA GLU A 144 -1.29 9.15 12.04
C GLU A 144 -2.02 7.96 12.68
N ALA A 145 -1.30 6.91 13.07
CA ALA A 145 -1.86 5.74 13.75
C ALA A 145 -2.58 6.11 15.06
N HIS A 146 -1.98 6.96 15.90
CA HIS A 146 -2.65 7.47 17.11
C HIS A 146 -3.96 8.18 16.77
N ARG A 147 -3.97 9.01 15.73
CA ARG A 147 -5.18 9.71 15.29
C ARG A 147 -6.27 8.72 14.81
N LEU A 148 -5.89 7.69 14.06
CA LEU A 148 -6.83 6.66 13.57
C LEU A 148 -7.46 5.85 14.72
N GLN A 149 -6.72 5.63 15.81
CA GLN A 149 -7.22 4.98 17.02
C GLN A 149 -8.21 5.88 17.77
N GLU A 150 -7.91 7.18 17.90
CA GLU A 150 -8.79 8.16 18.54
C GLU A 150 -10.13 8.34 17.80
N THR A 151 -10.12 8.24 16.47
CA THR A 151 -11.33 8.43 15.63
C THR A 151 -12.12 7.14 15.38
N GLY A 152 -11.62 5.98 15.81
CA GLY A 152 -12.24 4.67 15.54
C GLY A 152 -12.15 4.22 14.07
N ALA A 153 -11.38 4.93 13.24
CA ALA A 153 -11.13 4.56 11.84
C ALA A 153 -10.13 3.40 11.71
N GLY A 154 -9.39 3.07 12.79
CA GLY A 154 -8.51 1.90 12.88
C GLY A 154 -9.21 0.61 13.31
N GLY A 155 -10.47 0.39 12.90
CA GLY A 155 -11.26 -0.79 13.27
C GLY A 155 -10.59 -2.13 12.89
N PRO A 156 -10.89 -3.20 13.65
CA PRO A 156 -10.16 -4.48 13.66
C PRO A 156 -10.09 -5.19 12.31
#